data_AF-A0A0M4NXY4-F1
#
_entry.id   AF-A0A0M4NXY4-F1
#
_cell.length_a   1.000
_cell.length_b   1.000
_cell.length_c   1.000
_cell.angle_alpha   90.00
_cell.angle_beta   90.00
_cell.angle_gamma   90.00
#
_symmetry.space_group_name_H-M   'P 1'
#
loop_
_entity.id
_entity.type
_entity.pdbx_description
1 polymer ?
#
loop_
_entity_poly.entity_id
_entity_poly.type
_entity_poly.pdbx_seq_one_letter_code
_entity_poly.pdbx_strand_id
1 'polypeptide(L)'
;LRFFAYMSFFSTSMLGLVTSSNLIQIYIFWELVGVCSYLLIGFWFTRPLAANACQKAFVTNRIGDFGLLLGILGFFWITGSFEFRDLFEIFNNLIVDNEVNFLFVTLCAGLLFAGAVAKSAQFPLHVWLPDAMEGPTPISALIHAATMVAAGIFLVARLLPLFIVIPYIMNFISLVGIITVLLGATLALAQQDIKRGLAYSTMSQLGYMMLALGMGSYRSALFHLITHAYSKALLFLGSGSIIHSMETVVGYSPHKSQNMALMGGLTKHVPLTKSTFLVGTLSICGIPPLACFWSKDEILTDTWLYSTSFAIIAWVTAGLTAFYMFRIYLLTFEGHFGVQVQNYIGKQKIPFYSLSLWGKGVSKRINKNKNFSLLTKERSSFFSKKIYSIDDRARNVTRHFITIVHFENKKKFSYPYESDNTMLFPLLVLCLFTLFVGAIGIPLSQEGVNLDILSKWLTPAINLFPQKLKNSMNWYEFFNDAVF
;
A
#
# COMPACT_ATOMS: atom_id res chain seq x y z
N LEU A 1 -13.35 16.92 4.21
CA LEU A 1 -14.65 16.22 4.00
C LEU A 1 -14.60 15.22 2.85
N ARG A 2 -14.41 15.63 1.59
CA ARG A 2 -14.38 14.71 0.42
C ARG A 2 -13.46 13.49 0.59
N PHE A 3 -12.23 13.70 1.06
CA PHE A 3 -11.27 12.61 1.30
C PHE A 3 -11.78 11.57 2.30
N PHE A 4 -12.27 12.03 3.46
CA PHE A 4 -12.81 11.15 4.50
C PHE A 4 -14.08 10.42 4.06
N ALA A 5 -14.95 11.08 3.28
CA ALA A 5 -16.14 10.43 2.71
C ALA A 5 -15.78 9.28 1.77
N TYR A 6 -14.76 9.44 0.92
CA TYR A 6 -14.28 8.36 0.06
C TYR A 6 -13.59 7.24 0.84
N MET A 7 -12.82 7.58 1.88
CA MET A 7 -12.21 6.59 2.78
C MET A 7 -13.26 5.77 3.53
N SER A 8 -14.30 6.42 4.08
CA SER A 8 -15.39 5.72 4.77
C SER A 8 -16.17 4.82 3.81
N PHE A 9 -16.49 5.31 2.62
CA PHE A 9 -17.17 4.54 1.57
C PHE A 9 -16.35 3.32 1.10
N PHE A 10 -15.03 3.49 1.01
CA PHE A 10 -14.11 2.40 0.77
C PHE A 10 -14.16 1.37 1.92
N SER A 11 -14.10 1.80 3.18
CA SER A 11 -14.15 0.87 4.31
C SER A 11 -15.48 0.11 4.40
N THR A 12 -16.62 0.76 4.15
CA THR A 12 -17.93 0.10 4.17
C THR A 12 -18.07 -0.93 3.07
N SER A 13 -17.51 -0.65 1.88
CA SER A 13 -17.55 -1.60 0.77
C SER A 13 -16.62 -2.79 0.98
N MET A 14 -15.42 -2.58 1.55
CA MET A 14 -14.55 -3.68 1.91
C MET A 14 -15.15 -4.55 3.02
N LEU A 15 -15.78 -3.95 4.03
CA LEU A 15 -16.48 -4.71 5.07
C LEU A 15 -17.63 -5.54 4.48
N GLY A 16 -18.44 -4.96 3.59
CA GLY A 16 -19.50 -5.68 2.89
C GLY A 16 -18.99 -6.84 2.03
N LEU A 17 -17.81 -6.69 1.42
CA LEU A 17 -17.15 -7.74 0.65
C LEU A 17 -16.77 -8.92 1.55
N VAL A 18 -16.15 -8.66 2.71
CA VAL A 18 -15.72 -9.72 3.63
C VAL A 18 -16.92 -10.45 4.24
N THR A 19 -17.98 -9.74 4.61
CA THR A 19 -19.17 -10.33 5.27
C THR A 19 -20.17 -10.97 4.30
N SER A 20 -19.83 -11.10 3.02
CA SER A 20 -20.75 -11.63 2.01
C SER A 20 -20.92 -13.15 2.12
N SER A 21 -22.16 -13.65 2.05
CA SER A 21 -22.45 -15.11 2.05
C SER A 21 -22.60 -15.69 0.64
N ASN A 22 -22.65 -14.82 -0.36
CA ASN A 22 -23.02 -15.14 -1.74
C ASN A 22 -22.02 -14.61 -2.76
N LEU A 23 -21.89 -15.31 -3.89
CA LEU A 23 -21.08 -14.84 -5.03
C LEU A 23 -21.57 -13.50 -5.61
N ILE A 24 -22.88 -13.30 -5.73
CA ILE A 24 -23.45 -12.02 -6.21
C ILE A 24 -23.13 -10.88 -5.23
N GLN A 25 -23.24 -11.14 -3.94
CA GLN A 25 -22.96 -10.14 -2.91
C GLN A 25 -21.49 -9.76 -2.92
N ILE A 26 -20.57 -10.73 -3.09
CA ILE A 26 -19.17 -10.44 -3.38
C ILE A 26 -19.08 -9.51 -4.58
N TYR A 27 -19.69 -9.87 -5.72
CA TYR A 27 -19.57 -9.09 -6.95
C TYR A 27 -20.05 -7.64 -6.81
N ILE A 28 -21.15 -7.40 -6.09
CA ILE A 28 -21.64 -6.03 -5.82
C ILE A 28 -20.59 -5.22 -5.07
N PHE A 29 -20.05 -5.76 -3.97
CA PHE A 29 -19.05 -5.05 -3.18
C PHE A 29 -17.68 -5.01 -3.86
N TRP A 30 -17.35 -6.00 -4.68
CA TRP A 30 -16.15 -6.07 -5.52
C TRP A 30 -16.07 -4.87 -6.46
N GLU A 31 -17.20 -4.57 -7.09
CA GLU A 31 -17.35 -3.45 -7.99
C GLU A 31 -17.36 -2.12 -7.25
N LEU A 32 -18.02 -2.07 -6.11
CA LEU A 32 -18.03 -0.90 -5.24
C LEU A 32 -16.62 -0.53 -4.78
N VAL A 33 -15.82 -1.51 -4.31
CA VAL A 33 -14.39 -1.31 -3.97
C VAL A 33 -13.61 -0.80 -5.18
N GLY A 34 -13.91 -1.31 -6.39
CA GLY A 34 -13.36 -0.81 -7.65
C GLY A 34 -13.65 0.68 -7.89
N VAL A 35 -14.90 1.10 -7.72
CA VAL A 35 -15.31 2.51 -7.87
C VAL A 35 -14.63 3.39 -6.81
N CYS A 36 -14.59 2.94 -5.55
CA CYS A 36 -13.92 3.67 -4.47
C CYS A 36 -12.43 3.88 -4.79
N SER A 37 -11.74 2.84 -5.27
CA SER A 37 -10.33 2.92 -5.63
C SER A 37 -10.08 3.93 -6.76
N TYR A 38 -10.96 3.98 -7.76
CA TYR A 38 -10.90 4.93 -8.86
C TYR A 38 -10.98 6.38 -8.34
N LEU A 39 -11.95 6.65 -7.45
CA LEU A 39 -12.14 7.98 -6.85
C LEU A 39 -10.95 8.39 -5.96
N LEU A 40 -10.36 7.44 -5.24
CA LEU A 40 -9.25 7.66 -4.33
C LEU A 40 -7.91 7.88 -5.09
N ILE A 41 -7.60 7.07 -6.11
CA ILE A 41 -6.40 7.27 -6.95
C ILE A 41 -6.52 8.60 -7.70
N GLY A 42 -7.70 8.89 -8.27
CA GLY A 42 -8.01 10.13 -8.98
C GLY A 42 -8.30 11.33 -8.08
N PHE A 43 -7.98 11.28 -6.78
CA PHE A 43 -8.35 12.34 -5.84
C PHE A 43 -7.83 13.73 -6.24
N TRP A 44 -6.60 13.78 -6.77
CA TRP A 44 -6.01 14.98 -7.38
C TRP A 44 -6.24 15.02 -8.89
N PHE A 45 -7.51 15.01 -9.29
CA PHE A 45 -8.00 15.00 -10.68
C PHE A 45 -7.46 16.14 -11.56
N THR A 46 -6.95 17.23 -10.98
CA THR A 46 -6.31 18.32 -11.73
C THR A 46 -4.96 17.92 -12.34
N ARG A 47 -4.36 16.81 -11.92
CA ARG A 47 -3.14 16.28 -12.53
C ARG A 47 -3.47 15.24 -13.60
N PRO A 48 -2.97 15.42 -14.83
CA PRO A 48 -3.23 14.47 -15.91
C PRO A 48 -2.65 13.08 -15.60
N LEU A 49 -1.50 13.01 -14.90
CA LEU A 49 -0.90 11.73 -14.49
C LEU A 49 -1.80 10.95 -13.54
N ALA A 50 -2.41 11.62 -12.55
CA ALA A 50 -3.32 10.97 -11.60
C ALA A 50 -4.63 10.53 -12.28
N ALA A 51 -5.15 11.33 -13.23
CA ALA A 51 -6.32 10.99 -14.02
C ALA A 51 -6.08 9.76 -14.92
N ASN A 52 -4.93 9.70 -15.59
CA ASN A 52 -4.55 8.55 -16.42
C ASN A 52 -4.33 7.30 -15.55
N ALA A 53 -3.72 7.45 -14.38
CA ALA A 53 -3.50 6.35 -13.44
C ALA A 53 -4.82 5.76 -12.92
N CYS A 54 -5.80 6.59 -12.54
CA CYS A 54 -7.07 6.08 -12.06
C CYS A 54 -7.87 5.39 -13.18
N GLN A 55 -7.87 5.92 -14.39
CA GLN A 55 -8.50 5.27 -15.55
C GLN A 55 -7.85 3.92 -15.86
N LYS A 56 -6.51 3.85 -15.89
CA LYS A 56 -5.78 2.60 -16.10
C LYS A 56 -6.12 1.57 -15.03
N ALA A 57 -6.15 1.97 -13.76
CA ALA A 57 -6.52 1.08 -12.66
C ALA A 57 -7.97 0.59 -12.76
N PHE A 58 -8.90 1.43 -13.18
CA PHE A 58 -10.28 1.01 -13.35
C PHE A 58 -10.44 0.04 -14.53
N VAL A 59 -9.87 0.35 -15.70
CA VAL A 59 -10.00 -0.49 -16.91
C VAL A 59 -9.34 -1.86 -16.70
N THR A 60 -8.15 -1.90 -16.13
CA THR A 60 -7.45 -3.18 -15.86
C THR A 60 -8.22 -4.06 -14.88
N ASN A 61 -8.79 -3.48 -13.82
CA ASN A 61 -9.65 -4.22 -12.90
C ASN A 61 -10.93 -4.69 -13.58
N ARG A 62 -11.55 -3.87 -14.43
CA ARG A 62 -12.79 -4.24 -15.15
C ARG A 62 -12.62 -5.45 -16.07
N ILE A 63 -11.44 -5.65 -16.65
CA ILE A 63 -11.14 -6.84 -17.44
C ILE A 63 -11.23 -8.10 -16.57
N GLY A 64 -10.68 -8.06 -15.36
CA GLY A 64 -10.81 -9.15 -14.39
C GLY A 64 -12.24 -9.29 -13.86
N ASP A 65 -12.91 -8.18 -13.58
CA ASP A 65 -14.29 -8.16 -13.06
C ASP A 65 -15.27 -8.77 -14.09
N PHE A 66 -15.03 -8.56 -15.39
CA PHE A 66 -15.75 -9.25 -16.46
C PHE A 66 -15.54 -10.77 -16.43
N GLY A 67 -14.29 -11.22 -16.22
CA GLY A 67 -13.99 -12.64 -16.02
C GLY A 67 -14.72 -13.22 -14.80
N LEU A 68 -14.68 -12.49 -13.67
CA LEU A 68 -15.37 -12.88 -12.44
C LEU A 68 -16.87 -13.06 -12.68
N LEU A 69 -17.52 -12.11 -13.36
CA LEU A 69 -18.95 -12.18 -13.68
C LEU A 69 -19.29 -13.42 -14.52
N LEU A 70 -18.50 -13.69 -15.57
CA LEU A 70 -18.69 -14.88 -16.40
C LEU A 70 -18.48 -16.17 -15.61
N GLY A 71 -17.50 -16.20 -14.71
CA GLY A 71 -17.29 -17.33 -13.80
C GLY A 71 -18.50 -17.57 -12.89
N ILE A 72 -19.05 -16.52 -12.28
CA ILE A 72 -20.24 -16.60 -11.41
C ILE A 72 -21.44 -17.14 -12.20
N LEU A 73 -21.69 -16.61 -13.40
CA LEU A 73 -22.79 -17.08 -14.26
C LEU A 73 -22.58 -18.53 -14.70
N GLY A 74 -21.33 -18.94 -14.98
CA GLY A 74 -21.00 -20.31 -15.34
C GLY A 74 -21.27 -21.31 -14.21
N PHE A 75 -20.85 -20.98 -12.98
CA PHE A 75 -21.16 -21.84 -11.82
C PHE A 75 -22.63 -21.86 -11.45
N PHE A 76 -23.34 -20.75 -11.63
CA PHE A 76 -24.80 -20.73 -11.48
C PHE A 76 -25.49 -21.62 -12.51
N TRP A 77 -25.00 -21.65 -13.76
CA TRP A 77 -25.57 -22.54 -14.77
C TRP A 77 -25.39 -24.02 -14.44
N ILE A 78 -24.29 -24.38 -13.76
CA ILE A 78 -24.00 -25.76 -13.32
C ILE A 78 -24.79 -26.13 -12.06
N THR A 79 -24.77 -25.26 -11.04
CA THR A 79 -25.26 -25.60 -9.69
C THR A 79 -26.64 -25.05 -9.36
N GLY A 80 -27.08 -23.99 -10.04
CA GLY A 80 -28.35 -23.30 -9.77
C GLY A 80 -28.39 -22.48 -8.48
N SER A 81 -27.28 -22.36 -7.73
CA SER A 81 -27.20 -21.57 -6.49
C SER A 81 -26.06 -20.56 -6.52
N PHE A 82 -26.21 -19.48 -5.75
CA PHE A 82 -25.18 -18.46 -5.53
C PHE A 82 -24.57 -18.49 -4.13
N GLU A 83 -25.17 -19.25 -3.20
CA GLU A 83 -24.70 -19.41 -1.82
C GLU A 83 -23.50 -20.35 -1.79
N PHE A 84 -22.46 -20.02 -1.02
CA PHE A 84 -21.22 -20.80 -0.99
C PHE A 84 -21.44 -22.26 -0.58
N ARG A 85 -22.22 -22.49 0.48
CA ARG A 85 -22.49 -23.84 1.02
C ARG A 85 -23.14 -24.75 -0.02
N ASP A 86 -24.26 -24.30 -0.59
CA ASP A 86 -25.02 -25.06 -1.59
C ASP A 86 -24.17 -25.28 -2.85
N LEU A 87 -23.44 -24.26 -3.29
CA LEU A 87 -22.56 -24.35 -4.44
C LEU A 87 -21.51 -25.45 -4.25
N PHE A 88 -20.82 -25.49 -3.11
CA PHE A 88 -19.80 -26.50 -2.83
C PHE A 88 -20.38 -27.91 -2.72
N GLU A 89 -21.53 -28.07 -2.06
CA GLU A 89 -22.18 -29.39 -1.89
C GLU A 89 -22.67 -29.94 -3.24
N ILE A 90 -23.43 -29.15 -4.00
CA ILE A 90 -23.97 -29.55 -5.30
C ILE A 90 -22.82 -29.84 -6.28
N PHE A 91 -21.82 -28.97 -6.33
CA PHE A 91 -20.68 -29.14 -7.23
C PHE A 91 -19.90 -30.43 -6.96
N ASN A 92 -19.66 -30.76 -5.69
CA ASN A 92 -18.99 -32.01 -5.32
C ASN A 92 -19.79 -33.25 -5.77
N ASN A 93 -21.10 -33.25 -5.58
CA ASN A 93 -21.96 -34.37 -6.01
C ASN A 93 -21.92 -34.53 -7.53
N LEU A 94 -22.07 -33.43 -8.28
CA LEU A 94 -22.05 -33.42 -9.74
C LEU A 94 -20.73 -33.93 -10.35
N ILE A 95 -19.61 -33.71 -9.67
CA ILE A 95 -18.29 -34.21 -10.10
C ILE A 95 -18.14 -35.70 -9.84
N VAL A 96 -18.61 -36.17 -8.67
CA VAL A 96 -18.58 -37.61 -8.32
C VAL A 96 -19.43 -38.42 -9.30
N ASP A 97 -20.59 -37.88 -9.69
CA ASP A 97 -21.50 -38.52 -10.64
C ASP A 97 -21.06 -38.33 -12.12
N ASN A 98 -19.97 -37.61 -12.38
CA ASN A 98 -19.43 -37.30 -13.71
C ASN A 98 -20.44 -36.64 -14.67
N GLU A 99 -21.40 -35.89 -14.14
CA GLU A 99 -22.47 -35.27 -14.95
C GLU A 99 -22.00 -33.98 -15.66
N VAL A 100 -20.87 -33.41 -15.23
CA VAL A 100 -20.39 -32.12 -15.73
C VAL A 100 -19.10 -32.29 -16.53
N ASN A 101 -19.01 -31.58 -17.66
CA ASN A 101 -17.80 -31.56 -18.46
C ASN A 101 -16.66 -30.86 -17.72
N PHE A 102 -15.61 -31.62 -17.39
CA PHE A 102 -14.44 -31.14 -16.67
C PHE A 102 -13.75 -29.94 -17.33
N LEU A 103 -13.68 -29.89 -18.67
CA LEU A 103 -13.10 -28.76 -19.40
C LEU A 103 -13.89 -27.47 -19.17
N PHE A 104 -15.22 -27.56 -19.20
CA PHE A 104 -16.08 -26.40 -18.96
C PHE A 104 -15.91 -25.86 -17.55
N VAL A 105 -15.87 -26.75 -16.56
CA VAL A 105 -15.62 -26.42 -15.15
C VAL A 105 -14.27 -25.73 -14.95
N THR A 106 -13.20 -26.26 -15.55
CA THR A 106 -11.87 -25.65 -15.46
C THR A 106 -11.85 -24.23 -16.05
N LEU A 107 -12.58 -24.01 -17.15
CA LEU A 107 -12.72 -22.69 -17.76
C LEU A 107 -13.48 -21.73 -16.84
N CYS A 108 -14.62 -22.15 -16.27
CA CYS A 108 -15.37 -21.34 -15.31
C CYS A 108 -14.55 -20.98 -14.07
N ALA A 109 -13.79 -21.94 -13.53
CA ALA A 109 -12.88 -21.70 -12.40
C ALA A 109 -11.75 -20.72 -12.78
N GLY A 110 -11.19 -20.84 -13.98
CA GLY A 110 -10.22 -19.89 -14.52
C GLY A 110 -10.77 -18.47 -14.65
N LEU A 111 -12.03 -18.34 -15.07
CA LEU A 111 -12.71 -17.05 -15.17
C LEU A 111 -12.99 -16.43 -13.79
N LEU A 112 -13.41 -17.21 -12.79
CA LEU A 112 -13.50 -16.74 -11.40
C LEU A 112 -12.14 -16.23 -10.90
N PHE A 113 -11.08 -16.98 -11.17
CA PHE A 113 -9.73 -16.61 -10.78
C PHE A 113 -9.23 -15.34 -11.49
N ALA A 114 -9.65 -15.06 -12.72
CA ALA A 114 -9.29 -13.83 -13.43
C ALA A 114 -9.68 -12.55 -12.66
N GLY A 115 -10.78 -12.57 -11.90
CA GLY A 115 -11.14 -11.49 -10.99
C GLY A 115 -10.09 -11.26 -9.91
N ALA A 116 -9.68 -12.33 -9.24
CA ALA A 116 -8.63 -12.28 -8.22
C ALA A 116 -7.29 -11.80 -8.78
N VAL A 117 -6.91 -12.26 -9.99
CA VAL A 117 -5.69 -11.82 -10.69
C VAL A 117 -5.65 -10.30 -10.86
N ALA A 118 -6.76 -9.68 -11.24
CA ALA A 118 -6.81 -8.24 -11.47
C ALA A 118 -6.67 -7.43 -10.18
N LYS A 119 -7.50 -7.72 -9.16
CA LYS A 119 -7.48 -6.95 -7.89
C LYS A 119 -6.21 -7.16 -7.09
N SER A 120 -5.64 -8.37 -7.09
CA SER A 120 -4.37 -8.66 -6.39
C SER A 120 -3.12 -8.35 -7.23
N ALA A 121 -3.28 -7.69 -8.38
CA ALA A 121 -2.21 -7.27 -9.28
C ALA A 121 -1.24 -8.40 -9.65
N GLN A 122 -1.80 -9.56 -9.97
CA GLN A 122 -1.04 -10.72 -10.44
C GLN A 122 -0.74 -10.60 -11.94
N PHE A 123 0.14 -11.45 -12.44
CA PHE A 123 0.43 -11.56 -13.85
C PHE A 123 -0.81 -12.18 -14.53
N PRO A 124 -1.32 -11.59 -15.62
CA PRO A 124 -0.76 -10.47 -16.39
C PRO A 124 -1.24 -9.06 -15.97
N LEU A 125 -2.31 -8.93 -15.19
CA LEU A 125 -3.02 -7.66 -14.89
C LEU A 125 -2.41 -6.81 -13.76
N HIS A 126 -1.08 -6.71 -13.69
CA HIS A 126 -0.35 -6.05 -12.60
C HIS A 126 -0.03 -4.56 -12.85
N VAL A 127 -0.18 -4.09 -14.10
CA VAL A 127 0.34 -2.79 -14.59
C VAL A 127 -0.23 -1.57 -13.85
N TRP A 128 -1.39 -1.69 -13.25
CA TRP A 128 -2.03 -0.57 -12.56
C TRP A 128 -1.44 -0.24 -11.19
N LEU A 129 -0.85 -1.23 -10.51
CA LEU A 129 -0.42 -1.12 -9.12
C LEU A 129 0.66 -0.04 -8.90
N PRO A 130 1.69 0.09 -9.74
CA PRO A 130 2.70 1.14 -9.58
C PRO A 130 2.15 2.54 -9.88
N ASP A 131 1.24 2.66 -10.85
CA ASP A 131 0.62 3.93 -11.24
C ASP A 131 -0.39 4.42 -10.19
N ALA A 132 -1.00 3.50 -9.42
CA ALA A 132 -1.85 3.84 -8.28
C ALA A 132 -1.10 4.66 -7.19
N MET A 133 0.24 4.63 -7.19
CA MET A 133 1.07 5.48 -6.33
C MET A 133 0.98 6.97 -6.64
N GLU A 134 0.34 7.40 -7.74
CA GLU A 134 0.04 8.82 -7.95
C GLU A 134 -1.00 9.34 -6.95
N GLY A 135 -1.77 8.43 -6.33
CA GLY A 135 -2.70 8.75 -5.27
C GLY A 135 -2.03 9.30 -3.99
N PRO A 136 -2.83 9.92 -3.10
CA PRO A 136 -2.38 10.32 -1.77
C PRO A 136 -1.81 9.13 -0.96
N THR A 137 -0.77 9.38 -0.17
CA THR A 137 -0.05 8.33 0.57
C THR A 137 -0.88 7.54 1.58
N PRO A 138 -1.87 8.13 2.31
CA PRO A 138 -2.69 7.34 3.21
C PRO A 138 -3.61 6.36 2.46
N ILE A 139 -3.98 6.69 1.21
CA ILE A 139 -4.75 5.80 0.35
C ILE A 139 -3.87 4.63 -0.09
N SER A 140 -2.61 4.88 -0.43
CA SER A 140 -1.68 3.80 -0.78
C SER A 140 -1.51 2.81 0.38
N ALA A 141 -1.42 3.31 1.63
CA ALA A 141 -1.42 2.45 2.81
C ALA A 141 -2.70 1.61 2.89
N LEU A 142 -3.88 2.20 2.68
CA LEU A 142 -5.15 1.49 2.77
C LEU A 142 -5.34 0.44 1.65
N ILE A 143 -5.13 0.82 0.39
CA ILE A 143 -5.39 -0.01 -0.80
C ILE A 143 -4.39 -1.18 -0.88
N HIS A 144 -3.10 -0.91 -0.66
CA HIS A 144 -2.04 -1.89 -0.93
C HIS A 144 -1.64 -2.73 0.29
N ALA A 145 -1.93 -2.26 1.51
CA ALA A 145 -1.64 -3.06 2.69
C ALA A 145 -2.77 -4.03 3.03
N ALA A 146 -4.02 -3.54 3.05
CA ALA A 146 -5.08 -4.25 3.78
C ALA A 146 -6.33 -4.64 2.96
N THR A 147 -6.64 -3.96 1.85
CA THR A 147 -8.02 -4.01 1.35
C THR A 147 -8.18 -4.47 -0.10
N MET A 148 -7.97 -3.59 -1.08
CA MET A 148 -8.29 -3.89 -2.49
C MET A 148 -7.53 -5.12 -2.98
N VAL A 149 -6.25 -5.16 -2.65
CA VAL A 149 -5.36 -6.21 -3.10
C VAL A 149 -5.56 -7.50 -2.31
N ALA A 150 -5.93 -7.37 -1.03
CA ALA A 150 -6.32 -8.49 -0.18
C ALA A 150 -7.64 -9.13 -0.63
N ALA A 151 -8.56 -8.38 -1.25
CA ALA A 151 -9.82 -8.92 -1.77
C ALA A 151 -9.61 -10.04 -2.79
N GLY A 152 -8.57 -9.94 -3.63
CA GLY A 152 -8.19 -11.01 -4.57
C GLY A 152 -7.83 -12.31 -3.87
N ILE A 153 -6.98 -12.23 -2.84
CA ILE A 153 -6.53 -13.37 -2.05
C ILE A 153 -7.69 -13.94 -1.23
N PHE A 154 -8.51 -13.07 -0.64
CA PHE A 154 -9.69 -13.45 0.12
C PHE A 154 -10.70 -14.23 -0.73
N LEU A 155 -11.00 -13.77 -1.95
CA LEU A 155 -11.89 -14.50 -2.86
C LEU A 155 -11.36 -15.91 -3.15
N VAL A 156 -10.07 -16.03 -3.42
CA VAL A 156 -9.45 -17.34 -3.72
C VAL A 156 -9.49 -18.23 -2.48
N ALA A 157 -9.16 -17.69 -1.31
CA ALA A 157 -9.21 -18.42 -0.04
C ALA A 157 -10.62 -18.96 0.26
N ARG A 158 -11.64 -18.13 0.05
CA ARG A 158 -13.06 -18.51 0.22
C ARG A 158 -13.51 -19.57 -0.78
N LEU A 159 -13.01 -19.52 -2.02
CA LEU A 159 -13.31 -20.49 -3.08
C LEU A 159 -12.37 -21.70 -3.11
N LEU A 160 -11.48 -21.86 -2.13
CA LEU A 160 -10.59 -23.02 -2.07
C LEU A 160 -11.30 -24.37 -2.09
N PRO A 161 -12.44 -24.59 -1.39
CA PRO A 161 -13.16 -25.86 -1.46
C PRO A 161 -13.53 -26.26 -2.88
N LEU A 162 -13.84 -25.27 -3.74
CA LEU A 162 -14.13 -25.47 -5.16
C LEU A 162 -12.83 -25.76 -5.94
N PHE A 163 -11.77 -24.99 -5.72
CA PHE A 163 -10.53 -25.11 -6.48
C PHE A 163 -9.75 -26.40 -6.20
N ILE A 164 -9.78 -26.92 -4.97
CA ILE A 164 -9.08 -28.17 -4.60
C ILE A 164 -9.57 -29.36 -5.44
N VAL A 165 -10.86 -29.38 -5.79
CA VAL A 165 -11.44 -30.45 -6.61
C VAL A 165 -10.98 -30.39 -8.07
N ILE A 166 -10.44 -29.24 -8.50
CA ILE A 166 -9.98 -29.00 -9.87
C ILE A 166 -8.45 -28.85 -9.88
N PRO A 167 -7.66 -29.94 -9.93
CA PRO A 167 -6.19 -29.85 -9.75
C PRO A 167 -5.49 -28.92 -10.76
N TYR A 168 -6.00 -28.81 -11.99
CA TYR A 168 -5.44 -27.91 -13.00
C TYR A 168 -5.53 -26.43 -12.60
N ILE A 169 -6.59 -26.00 -11.89
CA ILE A 169 -6.72 -24.60 -11.47
C ILE A 169 -5.78 -24.29 -10.31
N MET A 170 -5.57 -25.23 -9.39
CA MET A 170 -4.60 -25.09 -8.29
C MET A 170 -3.18 -24.93 -8.83
N ASN A 171 -2.81 -25.75 -9.81
CA ASN A 171 -1.52 -25.63 -10.50
C ASN A 171 -1.41 -24.30 -11.27
N PHE A 172 -2.48 -23.85 -11.93
CA PHE A 172 -2.50 -22.56 -12.62
C PHE A 172 -2.33 -21.38 -11.65
N ILE A 173 -3.01 -21.42 -10.50
CA ILE A 173 -2.89 -20.44 -9.42
C ILE A 173 -1.45 -20.36 -8.90
N SER A 174 -0.84 -21.51 -8.59
CA SER A 174 0.54 -21.56 -8.08
C SER A 174 1.54 -21.04 -9.12
N LEU A 175 1.33 -21.34 -10.40
CA LEU A 175 2.14 -20.85 -11.51
C LEU A 175 2.03 -19.33 -11.68
N VAL A 176 0.82 -18.77 -11.60
CA VAL A 176 0.65 -17.32 -11.63
C VAL A 176 1.33 -16.67 -10.42
N GLY A 177 1.20 -17.26 -9.23
CA GLY A 177 1.85 -16.81 -8.01
C GLY A 177 3.38 -16.80 -8.11
N ILE A 178 4.02 -17.86 -8.61
CA ILE A 178 5.49 -17.89 -8.70
C ILE A 178 6.03 -16.86 -9.71
N ILE A 179 5.33 -16.69 -10.83
CA ILE A 179 5.70 -15.68 -11.84
C ILE A 179 5.61 -14.27 -11.24
N THR A 180 4.58 -13.98 -10.43
CA THR A 180 4.39 -12.66 -9.84
C THR A 180 5.37 -12.34 -8.74
N VAL A 181 5.74 -13.35 -7.92
CA VAL A 181 6.81 -13.21 -6.93
C VAL A 181 8.10 -12.72 -7.61
N LEU A 182 8.50 -13.39 -8.70
CA LEU A 182 9.73 -13.07 -9.42
C LEU A 182 9.66 -11.72 -10.15
N LEU A 183 8.55 -11.46 -10.86
CA LEU A 183 8.36 -10.19 -11.57
C LEU A 183 8.32 -8.99 -10.61
N GLY A 184 7.58 -9.10 -9.51
CA GLY A 184 7.49 -8.03 -8.51
C GLY A 184 8.84 -7.74 -7.87
N ALA A 185 9.61 -8.78 -7.51
CA ALA A 185 10.91 -8.61 -6.88
C ALA A 185 11.95 -7.97 -7.81
N THR A 186 12.00 -8.41 -9.08
CA THR A 186 12.96 -7.88 -10.06
C THR A 186 12.66 -6.42 -10.42
N LEU A 187 11.39 -6.05 -10.60
CA LEU A 187 10.98 -4.67 -10.87
C LEU A 187 11.24 -3.73 -9.68
N ALA A 188 11.09 -4.22 -8.44
CA ALA A 188 11.38 -3.43 -7.24
C ALA A 188 12.87 -2.99 -7.15
N LEU A 189 13.79 -3.80 -7.66
CA LEU A 189 15.23 -3.51 -7.62
C LEU A 189 15.62 -2.27 -8.41
N ALA A 190 14.99 -2.04 -9.57
CA ALA A 190 15.32 -0.95 -10.45
C ALA A 190 14.66 0.38 -10.03
N GLN A 191 13.69 0.33 -9.11
CA GLN A 191 12.84 1.48 -8.84
C GLN A 191 13.56 2.58 -8.05
N GLN A 192 13.36 3.84 -8.46
CA GLN A 192 13.91 5.03 -7.80
C GLN A 192 12.89 5.72 -6.88
N ASP A 193 11.59 5.60 -7.17
CA ASP A 193 10.53 6.16 -6.35
C ASP A 193 10.23 5.25 -5.15
N ILE A 194 10.22 5.82 -3.94
CA ILE A 194 9.99 5.07 -2.69
C ILE A 194 8.62 4.35 -2.70
N LYS A 195 7.56 5.03 -3.11
CA LYS A 195 6.19 4.47 -3.13
C LYS A 195 6.04 3.37 -4.17
N ARG A 196 6.60 3.55 -5.36
CA ARG A 196 6.54 2.54 -6.42
C ARG A 196 7.39 1.31 -6.07
N GLY A 197 8.54 1.51 -5.41
CA GLY A 197 9.31 0.40 -4.86
C GLY A 197 8.50 -0.40 -3.83
N LEU A 198 7.78 0.28 -2.94
CA LEU A 198 6.85 -0.36 -2.02
C LEU A 198 5.67 -1.04 -2.74
N ALA A 199 5.13 -0.48 -3.83
CA ALA A 199 4.07 -1.12 -4.62
C ALA A 199 4.55 -2.45 -5.26
N TYR A 200 5.71 -2.46 -5.91
CA TYR A 200 6.25 -3.71 -6.47
C TYR A 200 6.59 -4.74 -5.39
N SER A 201 7.02 -4.27 -4.22
CA SER A 201 7.19 -5.18 -3.08
C SER A 201 5.88 -5.81 -2.65
N THR A 202 4.74 -5.08 -2.66
CA THR A 202 3.42 -5.69 -2.39
C THR A 202 3.06 -6.72 -3.44
N MET A 203 3.24 -6.42 -4.74
CA MET A 203 3.05 -7.38 -5.83
C MET A 203 3.76 -8.71 -5.56
N SER A 204 5.03 -8.65 -5.14
CA SER A 204 5.80 -9.87 -4.81
C SER A 204 5.26 -10.61 -3.59
N GLN A 205 4.84 -9.93 -2.52
CA GLN A 205 4.32 -10.57 -1.30
C GLN A 205 2.96 -11.23 -1.54
N LEU A 206 2.11 -10.64 -2.35
CA LEU A 206 0.82 -11.22 -2.71
C LEU A 206 1.01 -12.42 -3.62
N GLY A 207 2.05 -12.40 -4.46
CA GLY A 207 2.47 -13.57 -5.21
C GLY A 207 2.80 -14.76 -4.30
N TYR A 208 3.48 -14.54 -3.16
CA TYR A 208 3.72 -15.59 -2.17
C TYR A 208 2.41 -16.11 -1.58
N MET A 209 1.46 -15.23 -1.25
CA MET A 209 0.14 -15.64 -0.75
C MET A 209 -0.65 -16.42 -1.81
N MET A 210 -0.60 -15.99 -3.08
CA MET A 210 -1.27 -16.67 -4.20
C MET A 210 -0.67 -18.06 -4.44
N LEU A 211 0.66 -18.15 -4.33
CA LEU A 211 1.38 -19.41 -4.41
C LEU A 211 1.01 -20.35 -3.26
N ALA A 212 0.92 -19.85 -2.02
CA ALA A 212 0.45 -20.61 -0.86
C ALA A 212 -0.97 -21.17 -1.06
N LEU A 213 -1.89 -20.35 -1.56
CA LEU A 213 -3.25 -20.79 -1.92
C LEU A 213 -3.23 -21.85 -3.02
N GLY A 214 -2.35 -21.74 -4.02
CA GLY A 214 -2.21 -22.72 -5.10
C GLY A 214 -1.65 -24.07 -4.66
N MET A 215 -0.92 -24.11 -3.55
CA MET A 215 -0.46 -25.35 -2.93
C MET A 215 -1.51 -25.95 -1.98
N GLY A 216 -2.61 -25.24 -1.72
CA GLY A 216 -3.65 -25.62 -0.75
C GLY A 216 -3.36 -25.19 0.70
N SER A 217 -2.27 -24.44 0.94
CA SER A 217 -1.92 -23.93 2.27
C SER A 217 -2.64 -22.61 2.57
N TYR A 218 -3.93 -22.71 2.89
CA TYR A 218 -4.77 -21.55 3.17
C TYR A 218 -4.36 -20.81 4.45
N ARG A 219 -3.95 -21.58 5.48
CA ARG A 219 -3.55 -21.06 6.78
C ARG A 219 -2.36 -20.11 6.64
N SER A 220 -1.30 -20.56 5.98
CA SER A 220 -0.09 -19.76 5.77
C SER A 220 -0.37 -18.51 4.95
N ALA A 221 -1.20 -18.63 3.89
CA ALA A 221 -1.60 -17.50 3.05
C ALA A 221 -2.34 -16.40 3.83
N LEU A 222 -3.37 -16.77 4.60
CA LEU A 222 -4.15 -15.82 5.39
C LEU A 222 -3.36 -15.23 6.56
N PHE A 223 -2.51 -16.04 7.20
CA PHE A 223 -1.61 -15.54 8.24
C PHE A 223 -0.58 -14.54 7.66
N HIS A 224 -0.02 -14.84 6.49
CA HIS A 224 0.85 -13.91 5.78
C HIS A 224 0.11 -12.63 5.38
N LEU A 225 -1.15 -12.72 4.94
CA LEU A 225 -1.98 -11.54 4.64
C LEU A 225 -2.12 -10.59 5.84
N ILE A 226 -2.39 -11.13 7.03
CA ILE A 226 -2.53 -10.33 8.26
C ILE A 226 -1.19 -9.66 8.63
N THR A 227 -0.11 -10.43 8.68
CA THR A 227 1.23 -9.92 9.05
C THR A 227 1.76 -8.90 8.01
N HIS A 228 1.48 -9.15 6.74
CA HIS A 228 1.76 -8.24 5.62
C HIS A 228 0.99 -6.92 5.74
N ALA A 229 -0.30 -6.96 6.09
CA ALA A 229 -1.13 -5.76 6.20
C ALA A 229 -0.56 -4.76 7.21
N TYR A 230 -0.16 -5.23 8.40
CA TYR A 230 0.46 -4.36 9.41
C TYR A 230 1.82 -3.82 8.97
N SER A 231 2.69 -4.69 8.44
CA SER A 231 4.05 -4.30 8.02
C SER A 231 4.05 -3.32 6.83
N LYS A 232 3.17 -3.53 5.84
CA LYS A 232 3.03 -2.59 4.71
C LYS A 232 2.33 -1.30 5.08
N ALA A 233 1.31 -1.33 5.94
CA ALA A 233 0.68 -0.11 6.41
C ALA A 233 1.71 0.79 7.10
N LEU A 234 2.56 0.18 7.93
CA LEU A 234 3.68 0.87 8.58
C LEU A 234 4.63 1.49 7.56
N LEU A 235 5.05 0.74 6.54
CA LEU A 235 5.99 1.23 5.53
C LEU A 235 5.41 2.32 4.63
N PHE A 236 4.15 2.20 4.21
CA PHE A 236 3.51 3.22 3.38
C PHE A 236 3.28 4.51 4.16
N LEU A 237 2.81 4.43 5.41
CA LEU A 237 2.66 5.62 6.25
C LEU A 237 4.02 6.24 6.59
N GLY A 238 5.04 5.41 6.87
CA GLY A 238 6.42 5.85 7.10
C GLY A 238 7.04 6.51 5.85
N SER A 239 6.76 5.99 4.65
CA SER A 239 7.13 6.66 3.41
C SER A 239 6.39 8.00 3.24
N GLY A 240 5.15 8.09 3.70
CA GLY A 240 4.34 9.30 3.68
C GLY A 240 4.92 10.41 4.55
N SER A 241 5.37 10.10 5.76
CA SER A 241 6.04 11.07 6.64
C SER A 241 7.38 11.53 6.06
N ILE A 242 8.17 10.62 5.46
CA ILE A 242 9.42 10.96 4.75
C ILE A 242 9.13 11.90 3.59
N ILE A 243 8.15 11.59 2.73
CA ILE A 243 7.77 12.44 1.59
C ILE A 243 7.34 13.82 2.07
N HIS A 244 6.53 13.88 3.12
CA HIS A 244 6.10 15.16 3.69
C HIS A 244 7.28 15.98 4.23
N SER A 245 8.23 15.33 4.91
CA SER A 245 9.46 15.99 5.37
C SER A 245 10.31 16.51 4.20
N MET A 246 10.43 15.74 3.11
CA MET A 246 11.18 16.11 1.91
C MET A 246 10.52 17.27 1.13
N GLU A 247 9.19 17.35 1.13
CA GLU A 247 8.45 18.45 0.50
C GLU A 247 8.80 19.82 1.09
N THR A 248 9.21 19.87 2.37
CA THR A 248 9.62 21.14 3.02
C THR A 248 10.92 21.71 2.47
N VAL A 249 11.80 20.85 1.95
CA VAL A 249 13.13 21.22 1.42
C VAL A 249 13.11 21.32 -0.10
N VAL A 250 12.59 20.31 -0.79
CA VAL A 250 12.63 20.18 -2.26
C VAL A 250 11.45 20.87 -2.93
N GLY A 251 10.42 21.21 -2.16
CA GLY A 251 9.14 21.67 -2.67
C GLY A 251 8.26 20.52 -3.14
N TYR A 252 6.97 20.84 -3.29
CA TYR A 252 5.98 19.86 -3.70
C TYR A 252 6.17 19.47 -5.18
N SER A 253 6.74 18.29 -5.43
CA SER A 253 6.78 17.67 -6.76
C SER A 253 6.99 16.16 -6.63
N PRO A 254 6.04 15.30 -7.08
CA PRO A 254 6.14 13.85 -6.90
C PRO A 254 7.48 13.25 -7.37
N HIS A 255 7.95 13.65 -8.55
CA HIS A 255 9.22 13.17 -9.12
C HIS A 255 10.47 13.54 -8.32
N LYS A 256 10.40 14.52 -7.40
CA LYS A 256 11.53 14.90 -6.57
C LYS A 256 11.35 14.48 -5.12
N SER A 257 10.18 14.72 -4.53
CA SER A 257 9.92 14.39 -3.12
C SER A 257 9.85 12.89 -2.84
N GLN A 258 9.59 12.06 -3.86
CA GLN A 258 9.49 10.60 -3.73
C GLN A 258 10.75 9.87 -4.23
N ASN A 259 11.67 10.57 -4.88
CA ASN A 259 12.86 9.97 -5.48
C ASN A 259 13.93 9.72 -4.42
N MET A 260 14.26 8.45 -4.20
CA MET A 260 15.25 8.02 -3.21
C MET A 260 16.66 8.54 -3.52
N ALA A 261 16.99 8.86 -4.78
CA ALA A 261 18.28 9.42 -5.15
C ALA A 261 18.53 10.82 -4.58
N LEU A 262 17.46 11.56 -4.25
CA LEU A 262 17.52 12.89 -3.62
C LEU A 262 17.41 12.82 -2.09
N MET A 263 17.14 11.64 -1.53
CA MET A 263 17.06 11.41 -0.09
C MET A 263 18.47 11.11 0.47
N GLY A 264 18.54 10.38 1.59
CA GLY A 264 19.78 10.00 2.26
C GLY A 264 20.11 10.89 3.44
N GLY A 265 20.82 10.37 4.45
CA GLY A 265 21.23 11.14 5.63
C GLY A 265 20.07 11.66 6.51
N LEU A 266 18.86 11.11 6.36
CA LEU A 266 17.68 11.48 7.14
C LEU A 266 17.73 10.96 8.59
N THR A 267 18.71 10.10 8.93
CA THR A 267 18.82 9.47 10.25
C THR A 267 18.73 10.42 11.44
N LYS A 268 19.37 11.59 11.35
CA LYS A 268 19.44 12.58 12.45
C LYS A 268 18.18 13.44 12.53
N HIS A 269 17.42 13.51 11.45
CA HIS A 269 16.34 14.47 11.28
C HIS A 269 14.97 13.87 11.58
N VAL A 270 14.81 12.57 11.31
CA VAL A 270 13.55 11.86 11.47
C VAL A 270 13.74 10.50 12.18
N PRO A 271 14.27 10.48 13.43
CA PRO A 271 14.62 9.25 14.14
C PRO A 271 13.44 8.30 14.42
N LEU A 272 12.23 8.82 14.66
CA LEU A 272 11.08 7.96 15.00
C LEU A 272 10.56 7.24 13.76
N THR A 273 10.42 7.95 12.65
CA THR A 273 10.06 7.34 11.36
C THR A 273 11.15 6.39 10.87
N LYS A 274 12.43 6.69 11.09
CA LYS A 274 13.54 5.74 10.84
C LYS A 274 13.32 4.42 11.58
N SER A 275 13.15 4.48 12.90
CA SER A 275 13.04 3.28 13.73
C SER A 275 11.81 2.45 13.35
N THR A 276 10.67 3.09 13.15
CA THR A 276 9.43 2.39 12.76
C THR A 276 9.58 1.79 11.36
N PHE A 277 10.06 2.55 10.37
CA PHE A 277 10.27 2.05 9.01
C PHE A 277 11.25 0.87 9.00
N LEU A 278 12.32 0.91 9.79
CA LEU A 278 13.25 -0.21 9.96
C LEU A 278 12.51 -1.47 10.45
N VAL A 279 11.69 -1.38 11.51
CA VAL A 279 10.89 -2.53 12.00
C VAL A 279 10.00 -3.11 10.90
N GLY A 280 9.35 -2.26 10.11
CA GLY A 280 8.56 -2.69 8.94
C GLY A 280 9.41 -3.41 7.89
N THR A 281 10.61 -2.89 7.58
CA THR A 281 11.52 -3.54 6.62
C THR A 281 12.01 -4.90 7.12
N LEU A 282 12.47 -4.98 8.37
CA LEU A 282 12.95 -6.21 8.97
C LEU A 282 11.84 -7.27 9.02
N SER A 283 10.60 -6.86 9.28
CA SER A 283 9.44 -7.76 9.31
C SER A 283 9.23 -8.41 7.94
N ILE A 284 9.12 -7.63 6.85
CA ILE A 284 8.93 -8.15 5.48
C ILE A 284 10.11 -8.96 4.95
N CYS A 285 11.34 -8.62 5.38
CA CYS A 285 12.51 -9.44 5.09
C CYS A 285 12.41 -10.85 5.70
N GLY A 286 11.57 -11.04 6.73
CA GLY A 286 11.43 -12.31 7.44
C GLY A 286 12.58 -12.53 8.42
N ILE A 287 12.96 -11.50 9.20
CA ILE A 287 14.03 -11.63 10.20
C ILE A 287 13.42 -12.03 11.55
N PRO A 288 13.93 -13.10 12.22
CA PRO A 288 13.50 -13.45 13.57
C PRO A 288 13.79 -12.30 14.55
N PRO A 289 12.87 -11.91 15.47
CA PRO A 289 11.62 -12.56 15.87
C PRO A 289 10.32 -11.95 15.27
N LEU A 290 10.40 -11.23 14.14
CA LEU A 290 9.31 -10.37 13.65
C LEU A 290 8.16 -11.13 12.98
N ALA A 291 7.03 -10.44 12.79
CA ALA A 291 5.77 -11.08 12.38
C ALA A 291 5.82 -11.84 11.06
N CYS A 292 6.38 -11.28 9.99
CA CYS A 292 6.38 -11.99 8.71
C CYS A 292 7.46 -13.07 8.61
N PHE A 293 8.32 -13.28 9.62
CA PHE A 293 9.22 -14.44 9.65
C PHE A 293 8.41 -15.73 9.69
N TRP A 294 7.53 -15.87 10.69
CA TRP A 294 6.72 -17.06 10.90
C TRP A 294 5.84 -17.40 9.69
N SER A 295 5.18 -16.40 9.12
CA SER A 295 4.26 -16.62 8.00
C SER A 295 4.99 -16.91 6.68
N LYS A 296 6.12 -16.26 6.42
CA LYS A 296 6.87 -16.46 5.17
C LYS A 296 7.68 -17.75 5.18
N ASP A 297 8.21 -18.14 6.34
CA ASP A 297 8.90 -19.41 6.49
C ASP A 297 7.96 -20.59 6.27
N GLU A 298 6.74 -20.55 6.82
CA GLU A 298 5.69 -21.56 6.58
C GLU A 298 5.36 -21.72 5.09
N ILE A 299 5.20 -20.60 4.36
CA ILE A 299 4.98 -20.65 2.90
C ILE A 299 6.19 -21.28 2.18
N LEU A 300 7.42 -20.94 2.58
CA LEU A 300 8.62 -21.51 1.97
C LEU A 300 8.76 -23.00 2.28
N THR A 301 8.47 -23.44 3.51
CA THR A 301 8.48 -24.87 3.84
C THR A 301 7.44 -25.63 3.02
N ASP A 302 6.24 -25.08 2.86
CA ASP A 302 5.19 -25.69 2.05
C ASP A 302 5.59 -25.76 0.57
N THR A 303 6.31 -24.76 0.04
CA THR A 303 6.84 -24.83 -1.33
C THR A 303 7.83 -25.97 -1.54
N TRP A 304 8.70 -26.22 -0.56
CA TRP A 304 9.65 -27.33 -0.64
C TRP A 304 8.95 -28.70 -0.69
N LEU A 305 7.82 -28.83 0.01
CA LEU A 305 6.99 -30.04 -0.03
C LEU A 305 6.21 -30.17 -1.35
N TYR A 306 5.78 -29.05 -1.94
CA TYR A 306 5.00 -29.05 -3.18
C TYR A 306 5.85 -29.29 -4.43
N SER A 307 6.88 -28.47 -4.66
CA SER A 307 7.82 -28.70 -5.76
C SER A 307 9.17 -28.00 -5.54
N THR A 308 10.26 -28.72 -5.80
CA THR A 308 11.63 -28.22 -5.61
C THR A 308 11.95 -27.03 -6.50
N SER A 309 11.43 -26.99 -7.73
CA SER A 309 11.65 -25.87 -8.65
C SER A 309 11.00 -24.58 -8.16
N PHE A 310 9.74 -24.62 -7.70
CA PHE A 310 9.07 -23.45 -7.15
C PHE A 310 9.73 -23.01 -5.84
N ALA A 311 10.16 -23.95 -5.01
CA ALA A 311 10.86 -23.66 -3.77
C ALA A 311 12.18 -22.90 -4.01
N ILE A 312 13.00 -23.31 -4.99
CA ILE A 312 14.24 -22.61 -5.33
C ILE A 312 13.94 -21.17 -5.77
N ILE A 313 12.93 -20.97 -6.62
CA ILE A 313 12.54 -19.63 -7.08
C ILE A 313 12.02 -18.78 -5.92
N ALA A 314 11.15 -19.33 -5.08
CA ALA A 314 10.57 -18.67 -3.90
C ALA A 314 11.66 -18.29 -2.88
N TRP A 315 12.68 -19.13 -2.71
CA TRP A 315 13.81 -18.89 -1.82
C TRP A 315 14.77 -17.81 -2.35
N VAL A 316 15.13 -17.86 -3.63
CA VAL A 316 15.95 -16.81 -4.28
C VAL A 316 15.24 -15.45 -4.21
N THR A 317 13.94 -15.43 -4.49
CA THR A 317 13.13 -14.21 -4.42
C THR A 317 12.99 -13.70 -2.99
N ALA A 318 13.05 -14.55 -1.97
CA ALA A 318 13.07 -14.10 -0.57
C ALA A 318 14.37 -13.33 -0.29
N GLY A 319 15.51 -13.79 -0.80
CA GLY A 319 16.76 -13.04 -0.80
C GLY A 319 16.67 -11.70 -1.53
N LEU A 320 16.04 -11.67 -2.72
CA LEU A 320 15.79 -10.42 -3.45
C LEU A 320 14.90 -9.45 -2.65
N THR A 321 13.92 -9.97 -1.90
CA THR A 321 13.06 -9.13 -1.05
C THR A 321 13.84 -8.45 0.05
N ALA A 322 14.76 -9.17 0.70
CA ALA A 322 15.66 -8.55 1.67
C ALA A 322 16.51 -7.47 1.00
N PHE A 323 17.09 -7.76 -0.17
CA PHE A 323 17.94 -6.81 -0.88
C PHE A 323 17.21 -5.52 -1.27
N TYR A 324 16.05 -5.58 -1.94
CA TYR A 324 15.38 -4.35 -2.37
C TYR A 324 14.81 -3.56 -1.17
N MET A 325 14.37 -4.23 -0.10
CA MET A 325 13.85 -3.55 1.09
C MET A 325 14.97 -2.81 1.84
N PHE A 326 16.13 -3.46 2.03
CA PHE A 326 17.29 -2.81 2.61
C PHE A 326 17.85 -1.71 1.71
N ARG A 327 17.83 -1.88 0.38
CA ARG A 327 18.19 -0.81 -0.57
C ARG A 327 17.31 0.43 -0.37
N ILE A 328 15.99 0.26 -0.28
CA ILE A 328 15.07 1.38 -0.02
C ILE A 328 15.42 2.04 1.33
N TYR A 329 15.62 1.25 2.38
CA TYR A 329 15.97 1.77 3.70
C TYR A 329 17.30 2.55 3.71
N LEU A 330 18.36 1.99 3.13
CA LEU A 330 19.69 2.60 3.13
C LEU A 330 19.73 3.88 2.28
N LEU A 331 19.12 3.88 1.09
CA LEU A 331 19.07 5.08 0.24
C LEU A 331 18.23 6.21 0.83
N THR A 332 17.23 5.88 1.64
CA THR A 332 16.34 6.88 2.26
C THR A 332 16.95 7.48 3.51
N PHE A 333 17.45 6.65 4.43
CA PHE A 333 17.90 7.10 5.74
C PHE A 333 19.41 7.31 5.85
N GLU A 334 20.22 6.40 5.32
CA GLU A 334 21.68 6.44 5.47
C GLU A 334 22.34 7.24 4.33
N GLY A 335 23.66 7.46 4.43
CA GLY A 335 24.43 8.19 3.42
C GLY A 335 24.35 9.72 3.53
N HIS A 336 24.61 10.41 2.42
CA HIS A 336 24.62 11.86 2.35
C HIS A 336 23.30 12.38 1.77
N PHE A 337 22.80 13.48 2.33
CA PHE A 337 21.60 14.13 1.84
C PHE A 337 21.83 14.65 0.41
N GLY A 338 21.13 14.05 -0.56
CA GLY A 338 21.36 14.26 -1.99
C GLY A 338 20.92 15.62 -2.53
N VAL A 339 20.19 16.42 -1.74
CA VAL A 339 19.78 17.77 -2.12
C VAL A 339 20.94 18.73 -1.86
N GLN A 340 21.54 19.27 -2.94
CA GLN A 340 22.34 20.48 -2.84
C GLN A 340 21.42 21.63 -2.45
N VAL A 341 21.35 21.93 -1.15
CA VAL A 341 20.72 23.16 -0.67
C VAL A 341 21.58 24.30 -1.19
N GLN A 342 21.20 24.85 -2.35
CA GLN A 342 21.68 26.16 -2.75
C GLN A 342 21.21 27.12 -1.66
N ASN A 343 22.13 27.44 -0.76
CA ASN A 343 21.98 28.45 0.27
C ASN A 343 21.70 29.79 -0.41
N TYR A 344 20.44 30.03 -0.76
CA TYR A 344 19.93 31.37 -0.99
C TYR A 344 19.88 32.07 0.37
N ILE A 345 21.05 32.34 0.95
CA ILE A 345 21.25 33.44 1.89
C ILE A 345 21.11 34.69 1.02
N GLY A 346 19.86 35.04 0.74
CA GLY A 346 19.48 36.27 0.09
C GLY A 346 19.71 37.44 1.03
N LYS A 347 20.98 37.79 1.29
CA LYS A 347 21.36 39.21 1.16
C LYS A 347 21.58 39.44 -0.33
N GLN A 348 20.49 39.39 -1.10
CA GLN A 348 20.44 40.15 -2.34
C GLN A 348 20.55 41.61 -1.91
N LYS A 349 21.78 42.14 -1.85
CA LYS A 349 21.96 43.56 -2.11
C LYS A 349 21.42 43.73 -3.52
N ILE A 350 20.17 44.16 -3.62
CA ILE A 350 19.62 44.75 -4.83
C ILE A 350 20.67 45.80 -5.22
N PRO A 351 21.42 45.63 -6.32
CA PRO A 351 22.16 46.75 -6.85
C PRO A 351 21.08 47.74 -7.27
N PHE A 352 20.99 48.86 -6.55
CA PHE A 352 20.19 50.00 -6.98
C PHE A 352 20.75 50.47 -8.32
N TYR A 353 20.23 49.92 -9.41
CA TYR A 353 20.20 50.55 -10.71
C TYR A 353 18.79 50.37 -11.28
N SER A 354 17.99 51.39 -10.99
CA SER A 354 16.99 52.01 -11.86
C SER A 354 16.35 51.14 -12.93
N LEU A 355 15.10 50.73 -12.68
CA LEU A 355 14.10 50.66 -13.74
C LEU A 355 14.00 52.06 -14.38
N SER A 356 14.56 52.22 -15.58
CA SER A 356 14.24 53.37 -16.43
C SER A 356 12.92 53.07 -17.14
N LEU A 357 11.85 53.69 -16.65
CA LEU A 357 10.63 53.91 -17.42
C LEU A 357 10.99 54.89 -18.55
N TRP A 358 11.08 54.38 -19.78
CA TRP A 358 11.20 55.12 -21.06
C TRP A 358 12.63 55.35 -21.62
N GLY A 359 12.92 54.69 -22.76
CA GLY A 359 13.57 55.31 -23.93
C GLY A 359 15.11 55.42 -23.98
N LYS A 360 15.71 54.64 -24.90
CA LYS A 360 16.94 54.89 -25.72
C LYS A 360 18.17 55.54 -25.07
N GLY A 361 19.33 54.88 -25.26
CA GLY A 361 20.57 55.61 -25.60
C GLY A 361 21.86 55.16 -24.91
N VAL A 362 22.64 54.32 -25.60
CA VAL A 362 24.07 54.50 -25.90
C VAL A 362 25.04 54.93 -24.77
N SER A 363 25.85 53.95 -24.35
CA SER A 363 27.33 53.94 -24.14
C SER A 363 28.09 54.95 -23.25
N LYS A 364 29.14 54.38 -22.61
CA LYS A 364 30.38 54.98 -22.03
C LYS A 364 30.20 55.62 -20.63
N ARG A 365 31.13 55.55 -19.68
CA ARG A 365 32.58 55.27 -19.70
C ARG A 365 32.97 54.78 -18.28
N ILE A 366 33.80 53.74 -18.20
CA ILE A 366 34.48 53.31 -16.98
C ILE A 366 35.48 54.40 -16.58
N ASN A 367 35.44 54.89 -15.33
CA ASN A 367 36.66 55.28 -14.63
C ASN A 367 36.56 55.40 -13.10
N LYS A 368 37.68 55.00 -12.48
CA LYS A 368 38.22 55.31 -11.14
C LYS A 368 37.62 54.66 -9.89
N ASN A 369 38.32 53.61 -9.45
CA ASN A 369 39.04 53.50 -8.17
C ASN A 369 38.42 54.18 -6.94
N LYS A 370 38.11 53.36 -5.91
CA LYS A 370 38.74 53.44 -4.58
C LYS A 370 38.34 52.27 -3.65
N ASN A 371 39.38 51.55 -3.24
CA ASN A 371 39.67 50.97 -1.92
C ASN A 371 38.65 50.05 -1.24
N PHE A 372 39.00 48.76 -1.26
CA PHE A 372 38.68 47.78 -0.21
C PHE A 372 39.17 48.26 1.16
N SER A 373 38.33 48.12 2.17
CA SER A 373 38.77 47.93 3.55
C SER A 373 37.86 46.90 4.22
N LEU A 374 38.52 45.95 4.87
CA LEU A 374 37.98 44.75 5.49
C LEU A 374 38.37 44.86 6.97
N LEU A 375 37.39 44.95 7.87
CA LEU A 375 37.53 44.87 9.34
C LEU A 375 36.13 44.55 9.89
N THR A 376 35.85 43.31 10.31
CA THR A 376 36.04 42.67 11.63
C THR A 376 34.76 42.66 12.47
N LYS A 377 34.42 41.43 12.90
CA LYS A 377 33.75 41.00 14.14
C LYS A 377 32.99 42.04 14.95
N GLU A 378 31.71 41.75 15.23
CA GLU A 378 31.10 41.83 16.57
C GLU A 378 29.74 41.09 16.54
N ARG A 379 29.65 39.96 17.24
CA ARG A 379 28.98 39.76 18.54
C ARG A 379 27.46 39.95 18.51
N SER A 380 26.81 38.80 18.68
CA SER A 380 25.41 38.61 19.04
C SER A 380 25.04 39.29 20.35
N SER A 381 23.98 40.09 20.34
CA SER A 381 23.21 40.42 21.54
C SER A 381 21.71 40.38 21.22
N PHE A 382 21.03 39.44 21.88
CA PHE A 382 19.59 39.38 22.09
C PHE A 382 19.08 40.62 22.85
N PHE A 383 17.74 40.77 22.91
CA PHE A 383 16.90 41.86 23.47
C PHE A 383 16.53 42.94 22.44
N SER A 384 15.29 43.42 22.31
CA SER A 384 14.15 43.48 23.23
C SER A 384 12.84 43.63 22.45
N LYS A 385 11.76 42.96 22.86
CA LYS A 385 10.39 43.25 22.39
C LYS A 385 10.02 44.68 22.84
N LYS A 386 9.76 45.59 21.90
CA LYS A 386 9.05 46.85 22.18
C LYS A 386 7.61 46.73 21.69
N ILE A 387 6.69 46.90 22.64
CA ILE A 387 5.26 47.15 22.45
C ILE A 387 5.12 48.58 21.91
N TYR A 388 4.35 48.78 20.84
CA TYR A 388 3.99 50.11 20.36
C TYR A 388 2.57 50.46 20.83
N SER A 389 2.45 51.66 21.40
CA SER A 389 1.21 52.32 21.82
C SER A 389 0.39 52.76 20.60
N ILE A 390 -0.91 52.48 20.65
CA ILE A 390 -1.92 53.02 19.74
C ILE A 390 -2.30 54.42 20.27
N ASP A 391 -1.99 55.46 19.51
CA ASP A 391 -2.53 56.81 19.72
C ASP A 391 -3.62 57.08 18.68
N ASP A 392 -4.83 57.31 19.19
CA ASP A 392 -6.02 57.73 18.48
C ASP A 392 -6.03 59.26 18.32
N ARG A 393 -6.12 59.76 17.07
CA ARG A 393 -6.87 60.99 16.75
C ARG A 393 -7.12 61.20 15.25
N ALA A 394 -8.34 60.84 14.86
CA ALA A 394 -9.25 61.53 13.94
C ALA A 394 -8.68 62.27 12.70
N ARG A 395 -8.91 61.69 11.51
CA ARG A 395 -9.59 62.40 10.41
C ARG A 395 -10.13 61.43 9.35
N ASN A 396 -11.45 61.47 9.16
CA ASN A 396 -12.21 60.73 8.15
C ASN A 396 -11.79 61.13 6.73
N VAL A 397 -11.23 60.21 5.92
CA VAL A 397 -11.42 60.18 4.45
C VAL A 397 -11.24 58.73 3.94
N THR A 398 -12.31 58.18 3.36
CA THR A 398 -12.40 57.04 2.41
C THR A 398 -11.70 55.70 2.73
N ARG A 399 -12.53 54.68 3.00
CA ARG A 399 -12.19 53.25 3.02
C ARG A 399 -11.47 52.80 1.73
N HIS A 400 -10.29 52.21 1.89
CA HIS A 400 -9.79 51.20 0.97
C HIS A 400 -9.75 49.85 1.70
N PHE A 401 -10.75 49.02 1.37
CA PHE A 401 -10.76 47.59 1.63
C PHE A 401 -9.69 46.93 0.74
N ILE A 402 -8.47 46.80 1.25
CA ILE A 402 -7.63 45.60 1.03
C ILE A 402 -6.80 45.45 2.31
N THR A 403 -7.31 44.67 3.26
CA THR A 403 -6.47 44.04 4.29
C THR A 403 -5.67 42.94 3.60
N ILE A 404 -4.43 43.25 3.20
CA ILE A 404 -3.46 42.21 2.86
C ILE A 404 -3.23 41.43 4.15
N VAL A 405 -3.89 40.29 4.29
CA VAL A 405 -3.58 39.30 5.31
C VAL A 405 -2.10 38.97 5.13
N HIS A 406 -1.32 39.34 6.14
CA HIS A 406 0.11 39.08 6.20
C HIS A 406 0.27 37.55 6.09
N PHE A 407 0.62 37.06 4.90
CA PHE A 407 1.00 35.68 4.69
C PHE A 407 2.18 35.42 5.64
N GLU A 408 1.95 34.64 6.69
CA GLU A 408 3.02 34.14 7.54
C GLU A 408 4.09 33.54 6.63
N ASN A 409 5.28 34.15 6.68
CA ASN A 409 6.47 33.62 6.02
C ASN A 409 6.63 32.16 6.43
N LYS A 410 6.34 31.23 5.51
CA LYS A 410 6.72 29.82 5.65
C LYS A 410 8.22 29.80 5.97
N LYS A 411 8.57 29.42 7.20
CA LYS A 411 9.95 29.18 7.60
C LYS A 411 10.52 28.17 6.61
N LYS A 412 11.46 28.61 5.77
CA LYS A 412 12.24 27.70 4.92
C LYS A 412 13.16 26.92 5.85
N PHE A 413 12.75 25.71 6.20
CA PHE A 413 13.63 24.81 6.92
C PHE A 413 14.74 24.36 5.96
N SER A 414 15.98 24.45 6.43
CA SER A 414 17.15 23.99 5.67
C SER A 414 17.30 22.46 5.70
N TYR A 415 16.63 21.80 6.65
CA TYR A 415 16.65 20.37 6.85
C TYR A 415 15.24 19.82 7.04
N PRO A 416 14.99 18.58 6.61
CA PRO A 416 13.76 17.89 6.93
C PRO A 416 13.63 17.75 8.46
N TYR A 417 12.40 17.74 8.95
CA TYR A 417 12.08 17.52 10.36
C TYR A 417 11.01 16.44 10.48
N GLU A 418 10.92 15.85 11.67
CA GLU A 418 9.94 14.82 11.97
C GLU A 418 8.51 15.35 11.82
N SER A 419 7.62 14.54 11.26
CA SER A 419 6.21 14.90 11.10
C SER A 419 5.51 15.13 12.43
N ASP A 420 4.40 15.86 12.41
CA ASP A 420 3.56 16.11 13.60
C ASP A 420 3.08 14.82 14.29
N ASN A 421 2.70 14.97 15.56
CA ASN A 421 2.20 13.86 16.40
C ASN A 421 1.03 13.08 15.77
N THR A 422 0.23 13.72 14.91
CA THR A 422 -0.88 13.08 14.20
C THR A 422 -0.43 12.01 13.20
N MET A 423 0.77 12.14 12.64
CA MET A 423 1.39 11.12 11.77
C MET A 423 2.21 10.10 12.57
N LEU A 424 2.86 10.54 13.64
CA LEU A 424 3.71 9.67 14.46
C LEU A 424 2.93 8.66 15.30
N PHE A 425 1.78 9.07 15.86
CA PHE A 425 0.98 8.19 16.72
C PHE A 425 0.53 6.90 15.99
N PRO A 426 -0.06 6.96 14.78
CA PRO A 426 -0.38 5.74 14.01
C PRO A 426 0.84 4.86 13.71
N LEU A 427 2.02 5.45 13.45
CA LEU A 427 3.24 4.69 13.17
C LEU A 427 3.70 3.88 14.38
N LEU A 428 3.65 4.46 15.58
CA LEU A 428 4.00 3.77 16.82
C LEU A 428 3.02 2.63 17.14
N VAL A 429 1.72 2.88 16.94
CA VAL A 429 0.68 1.85 17.13
C VAL A 429 0.89 0.69 16.16
N LEU A 430 1.08 0.96 14.88
CA LEU A 430 1.36 -0.08 13.88
C LEU A 430 2.66 -0.82 14.17
N CYS A 431 3.70 -0.12 14.66
CA CYS A 431 4.97 -0.72 15.04
C CYS A 431 4.76 -1.79 16.13
N LEU A 432 3.96 -1.49 17.14
CA LEU A 432 3.61 -2.43 18.19
C LEU A 432 2.93 -3.68 17.61
N PHE A 433 1.93 -3.51 16.73
CA PHE A 433 1.29 -4.65 16.07
C PHE A 433 2.29 -5.47 15.24
N THR A 434 3.18 -4.83 14.48
CA THR A 434 4.18 -5.56 13.67
C THR A 434 5.17 -6.39 14.49
N LEU A 435 5.40 -6.03 15.76
CA LEU A 435 6.26 -6.80 16.66
C LEU A 435 5.52 -8.02 17.24
N PHE A 436 4.25 -7.86 17.63
CA PHE A 436 3.53 -8.89 18.39
C PHE A 436 2.64 -9.81 17.57
N VAL A 437 2.13 -9.38 16.41
CA VAL A 437 1.19 -10.19 15.60
C VAL A 437 1.82 -11.52 15.16
N GLY A 438 3.14 -11.57 15.00
CA GLY A 438 3.88 -12.81 14.73
C GLY A 438 3.71 -13.89 15.78
N ALA A 439 3.62 -13.49 17.05
CA ALA A 439 3.51 -14.41 18.17
C ALA A 439 2.21 -15.24 18.14
N ILE A 440 1.18 -14.74 17.46
CA ILE A 440 -0.09 -15.46 17.26
C ILE A 440 0.11 -16.73 16.42
N GLY A 441 1.07 -16.72 15.49
CA GLY A 441 1.38 -17.85 14.62
C GLY A 441 2.33 -18.88 15.23
N ILE A 442 2.91 -18.62 16.40
CA ILE A 442 3.82 -19.57 17.06
C ILE A 442 2.98 -20.74 17.59
N PRO A 443 3.23 -21.99 17.18
CA PRO A 443 2.53 -23.14 17.72
C PRO A 443 2.90 -23.31 19.20
N LEU A 444 2.00 -22.89 20.08
CA LEU A 444 2.12 -23.04 21.53
C LEU A 444 1.45 -24.35 21.95
N SER A 445 2.05 -25.50 21.63
CA SER A 445 1.86 -26.72 22.44
C SER A 445 2.77 -27.87 21.99
N GLN A 446 3.49 -28.42 22.96
CA GLN A 446 4.20 -29.69 22.89
C GLN A 446 3.37 -30.84 23.51
N GLU A 447 2.09 -30.62 23.83
CA GLU A 447 1.23 -31.63 24.47
C GLU A 447 -0.21 -31.54 23.93
N GLY A 448 -0.66 -32.61 23.26
CA GLY A 448 -2.07 -33.01 23.15
C GLY A 448 -3.00 -32.18 22.25
N VAL A 449 -3.16 -32.63 21.00
CA VAL A 449 -4.33 -32.42 20.11
C VAL A 449 -4.76 -30.95 19.86
N ASN A 450 -4.24 -30.40 18.75
CA ASN A 450 -4.87 -29.42 17.84
C ASN A 450 -5.60 -28.22 18.45
N LEU A 451 -4.92 -27.29 19.13
CA LEU A 451 -5.53 -25.98 19.43
C LEU A 451 -4.53 -24.83 19.24
N ASP A 452 -4.00 -24.66 18.03
CA ASP A 452 -3.40 -23.38 17.65
C ASP A 452 -4.50 -22.31 17.63
N ILE A 453 -4.28 -21.17 18.29
CA ILE A 453 -5.23 -20.04 18.31
C ILE A 453 -5.54 -19.56 16.88
N LEU A 454 -4.51 -19.57 16.04
CA LEU A 454 -4.61 -19.22 14.63
C LEU A 454 -5.45 -20.25 13.83
N SER A 455 -5.30 -21.56 14.10
CA SER A 455 -6.13 -22.56 13.41
C SER A 455 -7.58 -22.40 13.81
N LYS A 456 -7.92 -22.24 15.10
CA LYS A 456 -9.31 -22.00 15.51
C LYS A 456 -9.96 -20.78 14.84
N TRP A 457 -9.17 -19.77 14.52
CA TRP A 457 -9.67 -18.53 13.93
C TRP A 457 -9.74 -18.58 12.40
N LEU A 458 -8.90 -19.39 11.76
CA LEU A 458 -8.79 -19.47 10.30
C LEU A 458 -9.32 -20.78 9.69
N THR A 459 -9.53 -21.85 10.47
CA THR A 459 -10.00 -23.15 9.94
C THR A 459 -11.45 -23.05 9.47
N PRO A 460 -11.76 -23.42 8.21
CA PRO A 460 -13.13 -23.56 7.75
C PRO A 460 -13.86 -24.58 8.61
N ALA A 461 -15.01 -24.20 9.16
CA ALA A 461 -15.87 -25.08 9.96
C ALA A 461 -16.65 -26.09 9.09
N ILE A 462 -16.06 -26.56 7.99
CA ILE A 462 -16.60 -27.67 7.20
C ILE A 462 -15.90 -28.94 7.68
N ASN A 463 -16.53 -29.58 8.66
CA ASN A 463 -16.28 -30.99 8.92
C ASN A 463 -16.55 -31.77 7.61
N LEU A 464 -15.51 -32.38 7.04
CA LEU A 464 -15.58 -33.33 5.92
C LEU A 464 -16.30 -34.66 6.28
N PHE A 465 -17.15 -34.66 7.32
CA PHE A 465 -17.99 -35.79 7.71
C PHE A 465 -19.43 -35.31 7.95
N PRO A 466 -20.44 -35.96 7.34
CA PRO A 466 -21.82 -35.50 7.40
C PRO A 466 -22.40 -35.77 8.80
N GLN A 467 -22.60 -34.72 9.59
CA GLN A 467 -23.55 -34.77 10.70
C GLN A 467 -24.70 -33.82 10.42
N LYS A 468 -25.83 -34.41 10.01
CA LYS A 468 -27.14 -33.76 9.95
C LYS A 468 -27.41 -33.03 11.27
N LEU A 469 -27.56 -31.70 11.24
CA LEU A 469 -28.15 -30.97 12.35
C LEU A 469 -29.23 -30.00 11.86
N LYS A 470 -30.32 -29.98 12.62
CA LYS A 470 -31.63 -29.40 12.32
C LYS A 470 -31.61 -27.87 12.40
N ASN A 471 -32.40 -27.26 11.51
CA ASN A 471 -32.90 -25.89 11.51
C ASN A 471 -33.04 -25.24 12.90
N SER A 472 -32.21 -24.24 13.17
CA SER A 472 -32.60 -23.05 13.93
C SER A 472 -31.69 -21.89 13.53
N MET A 473 -32.29 -20.83 13.00
CA MET A 473 -31.66 -19.62 12.48
C MET A 473 -30.81 -18.95 13.57
N ASN A 474 -29.52 -19.31 13.63
CA ASN A 474 -28.59 -18.84 14.64
C ASN A 474 -27.72 -17.74 14.04
N TRP A 475 -27.65 -16.58 14.68
CA TRP A 475 -26.67 -15.52 14.35
C TRP A 475 -25.23 -16.04 14.32
N TYR A 476 -24.96 -17.14 15.00
CA TYR A 476 -23.70 -17.88 14.96
C TYR A 476 -23.44 -18.54 13.60
N GLU A 477 -24.46 -19.09 12.93
CA GLU A 477 -24.30 -19.61 11.56
C GLU A 477 -24.05 -18.48 10.58
N PHE A 478 -24.75 -17.35 10.70
CA PHE A 478 -24.50 -16.17 9.88
C PHE A 478 -23.08 -15.63 10.07
N PHE A 479 -22.55 -15.61 11.29
CA PHE A 479 -21.15 -15.23 11.52
C PHE A 479 -20.16 -16.25 10.98
N ASN A 480 -20.46 -17.55 11.07
CA ASN A 480 -19.63 -18.58 10.47
C ASN A 480 -19.65 -18.52 8.93
N ASP A 481 -20.79 -18.16 8.32
CA ASP A 481 -20.92 -17.96 6.86
C ASP A 481 -20.37 -16.63 6.37
N ALA A 482 -20.45 -15.59 7.19
CA ALA A 482 -19.79 -14.33 6.89
C ALA A 482 -18.26 -14.47 6.97
N VAL A 483 -17.76 -15.43 7.76
CA VAL A 483 -16.32 -15.75 7.87
C VAL A 483 -15.88 -16.80 6.83
N PHE A 484 -16.79 -17.68 6.36
CA PHE A 484 -16.51 -18.71 5.35
C PHE A 484 -17.39 -18.61 4.11
#